data_AF-A0A5C8LZV7-F1
#
_entry.id   AF-A0A5C8LZV7-F1
#
_cell.length_a   1.000
_cell.length_b   1.000
_cell.length_c   1.000
_cell.angle_alpha   90.00
_cell.angle_beta   90.00
_cell.angle_gamma   90.00
#
_symmetry.space_group_name_H-M   'P 1'
#
loop_
_entity.id
_entity.type
_entity.pdbx_description
1 polymer ?
#
loop_
_entity_poly.entity_id
_entity_poly.type
_entity_poly.pdbx_seq_one_letter_code
_entity_poly.pdbx_strand_id
1 'polypeptide(L)'
;MDKLVVELERLTQQGLAELVTMDADRLAEFMEQRGRVMHALLQVTPTVHNKEVYKERIQAVVSLDSIFLRKLEQYRDEASSQLTKLDAGKTQRNAYDHHYEPESLFFDRKK
;
A
#
# COMPACT_ATOMS: atom_id res chain seq x y z
N MET A 1 -20.19 -1.33 21.51
CA MET A 1 -20.00 -2.25 20.36
C MET A 1 -20.73 -1.74 19.13
N ASP A 2 -22.04 -1.49 19.19
CA ASP A 2 -22.83 -1.00 18.04
C ASP A 2 -22.16 0.16 17.27
N LYS A 3 -21.83 1.25 17.96
CA LYS A 3 -21.14 2.41 17.36
C LYS A 3 -19.86 2.05 16.59
N LEU A 4 -19.10 1.08 17.08
CA LEU A 4 -17.86 0.65 16.44
C LEU A 4 -18.15 -0.20 15.19
N VAL A 5 -19.19 -1.03 15.23
CA VAL A 5 -19.62 -1.83 14.07
C VAL A 5 -20.18 -0.91 12.98
N VAL A 6 -21.03 0.05 13.34
CA VAL A 6 -21.56 1.06 12.41
C VAL A 6 -20.43 1.88 11.78
N GLU A 7 -19.46 2.32 12.58
CA GLU A 7 -18.33 3.08 12.04
C GLU A 7 -17.45 2.22 11.12
N LEU A 8 -17.21 0.96 11.47
CA LEU A 8 -16.46 0.03 10.62
C LEU A 8 -17.17 -0.18 9.26
N GLU A 9 -18.49 -0.38 9.27
CA GLU A 9 -19.29 -0.50 8.05
C GLU A 9 -19.24 0.77 7.21
N ARG A 10 -19.42 1.93 7.85
CA ARG A 10 -19.37 3.24 7.17
C ARG A 10 -18.02 3.47 6.50
N LEU A 11 -16.93 3.21 7.23
CA LEU A 11 -15.57 3.31 6.68
C LEU A 11 -15.37 2.33 5.52
N THR A 12 -15.78 1.08 5.66
CA THR A 12 -15.66 0.09 4.58
C THR A 12 -16.44 0.50 3.33
N GLN A 13 -17.67 1.00 3.47
CA GLN A 13 -18.47 1.47 2.33
C GLN A 13 -17.86 2.70 1.66
N GLN A 14 -17.42 3.67 2.45
CA GLN A 14 -16.74 4.86 1.94
C GLN A 14 -15.44 4.47 1.22
N GLY A 15 -14.64 3.61 1.84
CA GLY A 15 -13.41 3.08 1.27
C GLY A 15 -13.64 2.41 -0.08
N LEU A 16 -14.66 1.56 -0.19
CA LEU A 16 -15.02 0.91 -1.45
C LEU A 16 -15.45 1.90 -2.54
N ALA A 17 -16.22 2.93 -2.19
CA ALA A 17 -16.67 3.94 -3.15
C ALA A 17 -15.50 4.77 -3.70
N GLU A 18 -14.50 5.06 -2.87
CA GLU A 18 -13.37 5.92 -3.23
C GLU A 18 -12.14 5.13 -3.72
N LEU A 19 -12.10 3.80 -3.53
CA LEU A 19 -10.92 2.94 -3.71
C LEU A 19 -10.22 3.11 -5.07
N VAL A 20 -10.98 3.31 -6.14
CA VAL A 20 -10.45 3.46 -7.49
C VAL A 20 -9.61 4.74 -7.63
N THR A 21 -9.97 5.77 -6.88
CA THR A 21 -9.34 7.10 -6.92
C THR A 21 -8.35 7.36 -5.79
N MET A 22 -8.30 6.49 -4.79
CA MET A 22 -7.27 6.56 -3.75
C MET A 22 -5.91 6.26 -4.34
N ASP A 23 -4.90 7.04 -3.96
CA ASP A 23 -3.49 6.69 -4.18
C ASP A 23 -2.97 5.81 -3.03
N ALA A 24 -1.69 5.43 -3.10
CA ALA A 24 -1.08 4.55 -2.13
C ALA A 24 -1.08 5.13 -0.71
N ASP A 25 -0.78 6.42 -0.56
CA ASP A 25 -0.70 7.10 0.73
C ASP A 25 -2.08 7.23 1.37
N ARG A 26 -3.09 7.68 0.60
CA ARG A 26 -4.47 7.77 1.08
C ARG A 26 -5.05 6.41 1.42
N LEU A 27 -4.72 5.37 0.64
CA LEU A 27 -5.12 4.00 0.96
C LEU A 27 -4.47 3.52 2.26
N ALA A 28 -3.20 3.84 2.51
CA ALA A 28 -2.52 3.50 3.76
C ALA A 28 -3.19 4.20 4.97
N GLU A 29 -3.42 5.51 4.89
CA GLU A 29 -4.11 6.27 5.94
C GLU A 29 -5.51 5.71 6.23
N PHE A 30 -6.27 5.38 5.18
CA PHE A 30 -7.57 4.73 5.29
C PHE A 30 -7.48 3.39 6.04
N MET A 31 -6.51 2.54 5.68
CA MET A 31 -6.31 1.24 6.30
C MET A 31 -5.92 1.37 7.78
N GLU A 32 -5.13 2.38 8.14
CA GLU A 32 -4.84 2.69 9.55
C GLU A 32 -6.09 3.12 10.32
N GLN A 33 -6.91 4.01 9.75
CA GLN A 33 -8.15 4.45 10.38
C GLN A 33 -9.09 3.28 10.63
N ARG A 34 -9.27 2.43 9.62
CA ARG A 34 -10.07 1.20 9.73
C ARG A 34 -9.47 0.24 10.76
N GLY A 35 -8.14 0.11 10.77
CA GLY A 35 -7.39 -0.71 11.73
C GLY A 35 -7.61 -0.29 13.18
N ARG A 36 -7.67 1.03 13.46
CA ARG A 36 -7.98 1.55 14.80
C ARG A 36 -9.37 1.13 15.27
N VAL A 37 -10.38 1.17 14.41
CA VAL A 37 -11.75 0.74 14.74
C VAL A 37 -11.81 -0.77 14.98
N MET A 38 -11.15 -1.56 14.13
CA MET A 38 -11.02 -3.01 14.31
C MET A 38 -10.33 -3.36 15.63
N HIS A 39 -9.24 -2.66 15.96
CA HIS A 39 -8.55 -2.86 17.23
C HIS A 39 -9.46 -2.56 18.42
N ALA A 40 -10.20 -1.44 18.37
CA ALA A 40 -11.17 -1.10 19.41
C ALA A 40 -12.28 -2.16 19.55
N LEU A 41 -12.74 -2.77 18.45
CA LEU A 41 -13.70 -3.88 18.49
C LEU A 41 -13.13 -5.12 19.19
N LEU A 42 -11.86 -5.45 18.95
CA LEU A 42 -11.19 -6.60 19.56
C LEU A 42 -10.98 -6.43 21.07
N GLN A 43 -10.89 -5.19 21.58
CA GLN A 43 -10.79 -4.91 23.02
C GLN A 43 -12.12 -5.04 23.77
N VAL A 44 -13.25 -5.09 23.06
CA VAL A 44 -14.57 -5.27 23.70
C VAL A 44 -14.79 -6.75 23.97
N THR A 45 -15.22 -7.11 25.18
CA THR A 45 -15.73 -8.45 25.47
C THR A 45 -17.21 -8.52 25.09
N PRO A 46 -17.60 -9.22 24.01
CA PRO A 46 -18.99 -9.24 23.56
C PRO A 46 -19.83 -10.20 24.43
N THR A 47 -21.04 -9.77 24.77
CA THR A 47 -22.07 -10.66 25.34
C THR A 47 -22.57 -11.64 24.27
N VAL A 48 -23.28 -12.70 24.68
CA VAL A 48 -23.93 -13.64 23.74
C VAL A 48 -24.86 -12.89 22.78
N HIS A 49 -25.68 -11.99 23.31
CA HIS A 49 -26.57 -11.15 22.49
C HIS A 49 -25.81 -10.31 21.45
N ASN A 50 -24.69 -9.69 21.84
CA ASN A 50 -23.88 -8.92 20.89
C ASN A 50 -23.33 -9.80 19.76
N LYS A 51 -22.91 -11.03 20.06
CA LYS A 51 -22.42 -11.95 19.01
C LYS A 51 -23.52 -12.25 18.00
N GLU A 52 -24.73 -12.57 18.45
CA GLU A 52 -25.85 -12.84 17.56
C GLU A 52 -26.20 -11.62 16.69
N VAL A 53 -26.19 -10.42 17.27
CA VAL A 53 -26.58 -9.19 16.55
C VAL A 53 -25.52 -8.73 15.54
N TYR A 54 -24.22 -8.85 15.85
CA TYR A 54 -23.17 -8.23 15.04
C TYR A 54 -22.34 -9.22 14.20
N LYS A 55 -22.48 -10.53 14.39
CA LYS A 55 -21.66 -11.53 13.70
C LYS A 55 -21.75 -11.40 12.17
N GLU A 56 -22.96 -11.39 11.62
CA GLU A 56 -23.15 -11.31 10.16
C GLU A 56 -22.64 -9.99 9.59
N ARG A 57 -22.89 -8.89 10.30
CA ARG A 57 -22.43 -7.54 9.94
C ARG A 57 -20.91 -7.46 9.87
N ILE A 58 -20.22 -7.92 10.91
CA ILE A 58 -18.76 -7.95 10.95
C ILE A 58 -18.22 -8.89 9.86
N GLN A 59 -18.84 -10.04 9.66
CA GLN A 59 -18.41 -11.01 8.64
C GLN A 59 -18.57 -10.45 7.22
N ALA A 60 -19.65 -9.71 6.94
CA ALA A 60 -19.83 -9.02 5.67
C ALA A 60 -18.71 -8.00 5.43
N VAL A 61 -18.36 -7.21 6.44
CA VAL A 61 -17.27 -6.24 6.31
C VAL A 61 -15.91 -6.93 6.08
N VAL A 62 -15.58 -7.95 6.86
CA VAL A 62 -14.32 -8.69 6.73
C VAL A 62 -14.20 -9.40 5.38
N SER A 63 -15.31 -9.85 4.78
CA SER A 63 -15.30 -10.48 3.47
C SER A 63 -14.81 -9.55 2.34
N LEU A 64 -14.93 -8.23 2.55
CA LEU A 64 -14.52 -7.20 1.60
C LEU A 64 -13.03 -6.85 1.70
N ASP A 65 -12.31 -7.32 2.73
CA ASP A 65 -10.90 -6.99 2.98
C ASP A 65 -9.98 -7.43 1.84
N SER A 66 -10.35 -8.52 1.15
CA SER A 66 -9.61 -9.00 -0.02
C SER A 66 -9.55 -7.98 -1.16
N ILE A 67 -10.51 -7.06 -1.25
CA ILE A 67 -10.54 -6.01 -2.28
C ILE A 67 -9.46 -4.97 -1.98
N PHE A 68 -9.38 -4.51 -0.73
CA PHE A 68 -8.35 -3.56 -0.29
C PHE A 68 -6.95 -4.16 -0.36
N LEU A 69 -6.82 -5.44 0.03
CA LEU A 69 -5.54 -6.16 -0.05
C LEU A 69 -5.01 -6.19 -1.49
N ARG A 70 -5.85 -6.55 -2.47
CA ARG A 70 -5.43 -6.56 -3.89
C ARG A 70 -4.96 -5.20 -4.37
N LYS A 71 -5.60 -4.11 -3.92
CA LYS A 71 -5.21 -2.76 -4.30
C LYS A 71 -3.85 -2.37 -3.70
N LEU A 72 -3.59 -2.76 -2.45
CA LEU A 72 -2.27 -2.59 -1.82
C LEU A 72 -1.18 -3.40 -2.54
N GLU A 73 -1.48 -4.65 -2.90
CA GLU A 73 -0.56 -5.51 -3.65
C GLU A 73 -0.24 -4.91 -5.03
N GLN A 74 -1.23 -4.34 -5.72
CA GLN A 74 -1.02 -3.62 -6.97
C GLN A 74 0.01 -2.49 -6.78
N TYR A 75 -0.12 -1.66 -5.75
CA TYR A 75 0.84 -0.58 -5.50
C TYR A 75 2.23 -1.09 -5.14
N ARG A 76 2.33 -2.16 -4.35
CA ARG A 76 3.60 -2.82 -4.03
C ARG A 76 4.29 -3.31 -5.31
N ASP A 77 3.54 -3.93 -6.21
CA ASP A 77 4.08 -4.51 -7.44
C ASP A 77 4.50 -3.41 -8.43
N GLU A 78 3.73 -2.33 -8.54
CA GLU A 78 4.09 -1.13 -9.31
C GLU A 78 5.39 -0.49 -8.81
N ALA A 79 5.52 -0.29 -7.49
CA ALA A 79 6.73 0.26 -6.89
C ALA A 79 7.95 -0.65 -7.14
N SER A 80 7.79 -1.96 -6.96
CA SER A 80 8.85 -2.95 -7.21
C SER A 80 9.31 -2.94 -8.68
N SER A 81 8.37 -2.81 -9.62
CA SER A 81 8.68 -2.70 -11.04
C SER A 81 9.46 -1.41 -11.36
N GLN A 82 9.08 -0.29 -10.75
CA GLN A 82 9.79 0.99 -10.95
C GLN A 82 11.22 0.94 -10.40
N LEU A 83 11.42 0.37 -9.22
CA LEU A 83 12.76 0.17 -8.65
C LEU A 83 13.64 -0.70 -9.56
N THR A 84 13.10 -1.81 -10.06
CA THR A 84 13.82 -2.70 -10.99
C THR A 84 14.25 -1.96 -12.27
N LYS A 85 13.38 -1.11 -12.82
CA LYS A 85 13.70 -0.29 -14.00
C LYS A 85 14.81 0.73 -13.72
N LEU A 86 14.81 1.34 -12.54
CA LEU A 86 15.86 2.28 -12.13
C LEU A 86 17.21 1.58 -12.01
N ASP A 87 17.24 0.39 -11.42
CA ASP A 87 18.48 -0.38 -11.28
C ASP A 87 19.02 -0.83 -12.64
N ALA A 88 18.15 -1.35 -13.53
CA ALA A 88 18.54 -1.69 -14.89
C ALA A 88 19.07 -0.47 -15.68
N GLY A 89 18.44 0.70 -15.53
CA GLY A 89 18.89 1.93 -16.16
C GLY A 89 20.25 2.43 -15.64
N LYS A 90 20.53 2.24 -14.34
CA LYS A 90 21.86 2.53 -13.76
C LYS A 90 22.93 1.58 -14.29
N THR A 91 22.62 0.28 -14.39
CA THR A 91 23.54 -0.72 -14.98
C THR A 91 23.84 -0.40 -16.45
N GLN A 92 22.83 0.00 -17.23
CA GLN A 92 23.02 0.41 -18.62
C GLN A 92 23.87 1.68 -18.74
N ARG A 93 23.61 2.73 -17.93
CA ARG A 93 24.45 3.94 -17.92
C ARG A 93 25.91 3.64 -17.59
N ASN A 94 26.18 2.82 -16.56
CA ASN A 94 27.55 2.44 -16.21
C ASN A 94 28.25 1.65 -17.34
N ALA A 95 27.54 0.79 -18.06
CA ALA A 95 28.12 0.02 -19.18
C ALA A 95 28.50 0.89 -20.39
N TYR A 96 27.76 1.98 -20.64
CA TYR A 96 28.08 2.95 -21.70
C TYR A 96 29.14 3.96 -21.26
N ASP A 97 29.13 4.45 -20.02
CA ASP A 97 30.15 5.39 -19.52
C ASP A 97 31.55 4.74 -19.41
N HIS A 98 31.64 3.44 -19.11
CA HIS A 98 32.94 2.73 -19.10
C HIS A 98 33.53 2.47 -20.50
N HIS A 99 32.79 2.70 -21.59
CA HIS A 99 33.33 2.64 -22.96
C HIS A 99 33.79 4.01 -23.48
N TYR A 100 33.59 5.08 -22.72
CA TYR A 100 34.02 6.43 -23.07
C TYR A 100 35.14 6.94 -22.14
N GLU A 101 36.13 6.08 -21.87
CA GLU A 101 37.49 6.58 -21.64
C GLU A 101 38.29 6.44 -22.94
N PRO A 102 38.27 7.44 -23.84
CA PRO A 102 39.42 7.61 -24.71
C PRO A 102 40.55 8.11 -23.82
N GLU A 103 41.50 7.22 -23.52
CA GLU A 103 42.93 7.53 -23.38
C GLU A 103 43.22 9.02 -23.60
N SER A 104 43.04 9.83 -22.55
CA SER A 104 43.37 11.24 -22.59
C SER A 104 44.86 11.35 -22.34
N LEU A 105 45.62 10.92 -23.36
CA LEU A 105 47.04 11.16 -23.53
C LEU A 105 47.27 12.67 -23.71
N PHE A 106 47.19 13.42 -22.61
CA PHE A 106 47.75 14.77 -22.55
C PHE A 106 49.27 14.65 -22.51
N PHE A 107 49.87 14.59 -23.71
CA PHE A 107 51.28 14.88 -23.87
C PHE A 107 51.51 16.37 -23.57
N ASP A 108 52.04 16.67 -22.38
CA ASP A 108 52.67 17.96 -22.15
C ASP A 108 54.05 17.96 -22.83
N ARG A 109 54.11 18.56 -24.02
CA ARG A 109 55.37 19.02 -24.61
C ARG A 109 55.36 20.54 -24.55
N LYS A 110 56.11 21.12 -23.61
CA LYS A 110 56.72 22.43 -23.81
C LYS A 110 58.18 22.48 -23.38
N LYS A 111 58.94 23.18 -24.25
CA LYS A 111 60.36 23.48 -24.24
C LYS A 111 60.77 24.38 -23.09
#